data_AF-A0A0V1Q6A8-F1
#
_entry.id   AF-A0A0V1Q6A8-F1
#
_cell.length_a   1.000
_cell.length_b   1.000
_cell.length_c   1.000
_cell.angle_alpha   90.00
_cell.angle_beta   90.00
_cell.angle_gamma   90.00
#
_symmetry.space_group_name_H-M   'P 1'
#
loop_
_entity.id
_entity.type
_entity.pdbx_description
1 polymer ?
#
loop_
_entity_poly.entity_id
_entity_poly.type
_entity_poly.pdbx_seq_one_letter_code
_entity_poly.pdbx_strand_id
1 'polypeptide(L)'
;MFKDLEVDDEDEEYDYDRKQYLIDSFELLLEFDKMIYKYHALKSYFETAKHQLSEEERNMIKEMDRLGTKYEREFPIPDLIMEFPELAIVRRQLQGSAKECGKIAYQYKQSEIYEKPSNHGSKSVTSQEKSKT
;
A
#
# COMPACT_ATOMS: atom_id res chain seq x y z
N MET A 1 2.90 25.39 55.71
CA MET A 1 3.01 26.53 54.80
C MET A 1 3.41 25.93 53.46
N PHE A 2 2.42 25.63 52.62
CA PHE A 2 2.69 25.14 51.27
C PHE A 2 3.34 26.31 50.53
N LYS A 3 4.58 26.12 50.07
CA LYS A 3 5.16 27.04 49.11
C LYS A 3 4.31 26.89 47.85
N ASP A 4 3.74 27.98 47.40
CA ASP A 4 3.17 28.10 46.08
C ASP A 4 4.21 27.54 45.10
N LEU A 5 3.89 26.38 44.50
CA LEU A 5 4.61 25.91 43.33
C LEU A 5 4.21 26.91 42.24
N GLU A 6 5.08 27.88 41.99
CA GLU A 6 5.09 28.59 40.72
C GLU A 6 5.30 27.51 39.65
N VAL A 7 4.21 27.14 38.97
CA VAL A 7 4.30 26.37 37.73
C VAL A 7 4.97 27.33 36.76
N ASP A 8 6.19 27.00 36.34
CA ASP A 8 6.98 27.81 35.44
C ASP A 8 6.24 27.84 34.10
N ASP A 9 5.74 29.01 33.68
CA ASP A 9 4.98 29.16 32.42
C ASP A 9 5.79 28.69 31.20
N GLU A 10 7.13 28.60 31.32
CA GLU A 10 8.03 28.02 30.32
C GLU A 10 7.76 26.53 30.06
N ASP A 11 7.41 25.73 31.08
CA ASP A 11 7.19 24.28 30.94
C ASP A 11 5.92 23.95 30.13
N GLU A 12 4.91 24.84 30.11
CA GLU A 12 3.69 24.65 29.31
C GLU A 12 3.91 25.01 27.83
N GLU A 13 4.75 25.99 27.52
CA GLU A 13 5.07 26.39 26.14
C GLU A 13 5.87 25.29 25.40
N TYR A 14 6.86 24.68 26.07
CA TYR A 14 7.64 23.57 25.49
C TYR A 14 6.79 22.32 25.20
N ASP A 15 5.76 22.03 26.00
CA ASP A 15 4.85 20.90 25.77
C ASP A 15 3.92 21.16 24.58
N TYR A 16 3.50 22.41 24.36
CA TYR A 16 2.70 22.80 23.19
C TYR A 16 3.47 22.60 21.88
N ASP A 17 4.72 23.08 21.81
CA ASP A 17 5.57 22.95 20.63
C ASP A 17 5.87 21.47 20.29
N ARG A 18 6.13 20.65 21.31
CA ARG A 18 6.33 19.21 21.13
C ARG A 18 5.07 18.53 20.58
N LYS A 19 3.89 18.86 21.12
CA LYS A 19 2.61 18.30 20.64
C LYS A 19 2.34 18.69 19.20
N GLN A 20 2.55 19.96 18.84
CA GLN A 20 2.35 20.42 17.47
C GLN A 20 3.30 19.72 16.49
N TYR A 21 4.58 19.59 16.85
CA TYR A 21 5.55 18.84 16.06
C TYR A 21 5.13 17.39 15.80
N LEU A 22 4.60 16.70 16.81
CA LEU A 22 4.13 15.32 16.66
C LEU A 22 2.87 15.24 15.78
N ILE A 23 1.95 16.20 15.89
CA ILE A 23 0.77 16.27 15.02
C ILE A 23 1.20 16.44 13.56
N ASP A 24 2.05 17.42 13.27
CA ASP A 24 2.54 17.67 11.91
C ASP A 24 3.30 16.45 11.35
N SER A 25 4.12 15.81 12.20
CA SER A 25 4.84 14.58 11.86
C SER A 25 3.89 13.42 11.55
N PHE A 26 2.79 13.30 12.30
CA PHE A 26 1.77 12.27 12.07
C PHE A 26 1.06 12.47 10.73
N GLU A 27 0.69 13.70 10.37
CA GLU A 27 0.05 13.99 9.09
C GLU A 27 0.95 13.63 7.90
N LEU A 28 2.23 13.96 7.99
CA LEU A 28 3.21 13.57 6.98
C LEU A 28 3.42 12.05 6.93
N LEU A 29 3.45 11.39 8.09
CA LEU A 29 3.55 9.93 8.19
C LEU A 29 2.33 9.24 7.55
N LEU A 30 1.14 9.80 7.72
CA LEU A 30 -0.08 9.29 7.11
C LEU A 30 -0.01 9.32 5.57
N GLU A 31 0.46 10.43 5.00
CA GLU A 31 0.65 10.52 3.54
C GLU A 31 1.73 9.56 3.04
N PHE A 32 2.81 9.41 3.80
CA PHE A 32 3.84 8.41 3.53
C PHE A 32 3.29 6.98 3.53
N ASP A 33 2.55 6.61 4.57
CA ASP A 33 1.95 5.28 4.70
C ASP A 33 0.94 4.99 3.57
N LYS A 34 0.18 5.99 3.10
CA LYS A 34 -0.70 5.85 1.91
C LYS A 34 0.10 5.54 0.65
N MET A 35 1.25 6.18 0.44
CA MET A 35 2.11 5.91 -0.72
C MET A 35 2.74 4.52 -0.64
N ILE A 36 3.30 4.17 0.53
CA ILE A 36 3.91 2.86 0.77
C ILE A 36 2.88 1.73 0.65
N TYR A 37 1.65 1.94 1.11
CA TYR A 37 0.55 1.01 0.94
C TYR A 37 0.32 0.67 -0.54
N LYS A 38 0.16 1.69 -1.39
CA LYS A 38 -0.06 1.51 -2.85
C LYS A 38 1.12 0.77 -3.49
N TYR A 39 2.34 1.16 -3.14
CA TYR A 39 3.55 0.51 -3.63
C TYR A 39 3.58 -0.98 -3.24
N HIS A 40 3.34 -1.32 -1.97
CA HIS A 40 3.35 -2.70 -1.51
C HIS A 40 2.23 -3.55 -2.12
N ALA A 41 1.05 -2.98 -2.36
CA ALA A 41 -0.01 -3.66 -3.08
C ALA A 41 0.39 -3.99 -4.52
N LEU A 42 0.96 -3.03 -5.26
CA LEU A 42 1.46 -3.25 -6.62
C LEU A 42 2.60 -4.26 -6.66
N LYS A 43 3.59 -4.13 -5.77
CA LYS A 43 4.70 -5.07 -5.65
C LYS A 43 4.20 -6.49 -5.41
N SER A 44 3.29 -6.66 -4.44
CA SER A 44 2.69 -7.97 -4.13
C SER A 44 1.92 -8.56 -5.31
N TYR A 45 1.20 -7.74 -6.08
CA TYR A 45 0.54 -8.18 -7.31
C TYR A 45 1.55 -8.75 -8.32
N PHE A 46 2.66 -8.03 -8.59
CA PHE A 46 3.67 -8.50 -9.56
C PHE A 46 4.40 -9.76 -9.09
N GLU A 47 4.73 -9.83 -7.81
CA GLU A 47 5.33 -11.02 -7.19
C GLU A 47 4.39 -12.23 -7.31
N THR A 48 3.10 -12.03 -7.03
CA THR A 48 2.08 -13.09 -7.12
C THR A 48 1.85 -13.55 -8.56
N ALA A 49 1.80 -12.60 -9.49
CA ALA A 49 1.62 -12.87 -10.91
C ALA A 49 2.78 -13.63 -11.55
N LYS A 50 3.93 -13.73 -10.85
CA LYS A 50 5.21 -14.21 -11.39
C LYS A 50 5.53 -13.54 -12.73
N HIS A 51 5.15 -12.26 -12.86
CA HIS A 51 5.33 -11.52 -14.09
C HIS A 51 6.83 -11.38 -14.36
N GLN A 52 7.25 -11.60 -15.59
CA GLN A 52 8.63 -11.32 -15.98
C GLN A 52 8.79 -9.81 -16.11
N LEU A 53 9.22 -9.17 -15.03
CA LEU A 53 9.57 -7.77 -15.04
C LEU A 53 10.78 -7.53 -15.96
N SER A 54 10.85 -6.37 -16.59
CA SER A 54 12.07 -5.91 -17.28
C SER A 54 13.19 -5.62 -16.26
N GLU A 55 14.41 -5.37 -16.74
CA GLU A 55 15.50 -4.97 -15.86
C GLU A 55 15.24 -3.58 -15.25
N GLU A 56 14.72 -2.65 -16.04
CA GLU A 56 14.32 -1.32 -15.60
C GLU A 56 13.24 -1.40 -14.51
N GLU A 57 12.23 -2.24 -14.69
CA GLU A 57 11.17 -2.46 -13.70
C GLU A 57 11.70 -3.04 -12.39
N ARG A 58 12.59 -4.04 -12.46
CA ARG A 58 13.26 -4.56 -11.27
C ARG A 58 14.08 -3.50 -10.55
N ASN A 59 14.79 -2.65 -11.29
CA ASN A 59 15.60 -1.58 -10.71
C ASN A 59 14.71 -0.51 -10.07
N MET A 60 13.56 -0.16 -10.69
CA MET A 60 12.57 0.73 -10.08
C MET A 60 12.04 0.18 -8.76
N ILE A 61 11.68 -1.11 -8.70
CA ILE A 61 11.21 -1.72 -7.43
C ILE A 61 12.28 -1.64 -6.34
N LYS A 62 13.54 -1.93 -6.67
CA LYS A 62 14.67 -1.84 -5.73
C LYS A 62 14.90 -0.41 -5.23
N GLU A 63 14.85 0.57 -6.12
CA GLU A 63 14.97 1.98 -5.72
C GLU A 63 13.80 2.41 -4.83
N MET A 64 12.58 1.97 -5.14
CA MET A 64 11.42 2.24 -4.28
C MET A 64 11.56 1.61 -2.89
N ASP A 65 12.06 0.38 -2.77
CA ASP A 65 12.36 -0.24 -1.46
C ASP A 65 13.40 0.57 -0.68
N ARG A 66 14.46 1.03 -1.37
CA ARG A 66 15.53 1.83 -0.79
C ARG A 66 15.01 3.18 -0.30
N LEU A 67 14.24 3.89 -1.13
CA LEU A 67 13.65 5.18 -0.80
C LEU A 67 12.63 5.06 0.34
N GLY A 68 11.77 4.03 0.31
CA GLY A 68 10.82 3.76 1.38
C GLY A 68 11.52 3.59 2.73
N THR A 69 12.54 2.74 2.78
CA THR A 69 13.34 2.53 4.02
C THR A 69 14.07 3.80 4.45
N LYS A 70 14.61 4.58 3.50
CA LYS A 70 15.31 5.83 3.79
C LYS A 70 14.36 6.84 4.44
N TYR A 71 13.23 7.13 3.79
CA TYR A 71 12.29 8.13 4.27
C TYR A 71 11.57 7.70 5.54
N GLU A 72 11.28 6.41 5.73
CA GLU A 72 10.68 5.93 6.97
C GLU A 72 11.51 6.27 8.22
N ARG A 73 12.85 6.29 8.09
CA ARG A 73 13.75 6.61 9.20
C ARG A 73 13.77 8.09 9.58
N GLU A 74 13.24 8.97 8.74
CA GLU A 74 13.19 10.41 8.99
C GLU A 74 12.00 10.79 9.89
N PHE A 75 11.03 9.89 10.08
CA PHE A 75 9.86 10.13 10.92
C PHE A 75 10.14 9.78 12.39
N PRO A 76 9.63 10.56 13.35
CA PRO A 76 9.70 10.26 14.79
C PRO A 76 8.69 9.17 15.19
N ILE A 77 8.67 8.05 14.47
CA ILE A 77 7.73 6.94 14.67
C ILE A 77 7.77 6.40 16.11
N PRO A 78 8.94 6.22 16.77
CA PRO A 78 8.98 5.76 18.15
C PRO A 78 8.24 6.71 19.11
N ASP A 79 8.42 8.02 18.95
CA ASP A 79 7.76 9.02 19.79
C ASP A 79 6.26 9.04 19.52
N LEU A 80 5.85 8.97 18.24
CA LEU A 80 4.44 8.86 17.86
C LEU A 80 3.78 7.60 18.43
N ILE A 81 4.47 6.45 18.46
CA ILE A 81 3.96 5.21 19.04
C ILE A 81 3.91 5.31 20.58
N MET A 82 4.85 6.01 21.20
CA MET A 82 4.85 6.22 22.64
C MET A 82 3.63 7.02 23.09
N GLU A 83 3.26 8.07 22.34
CA GLU A 83 2.06 8.86 22.59
C GLU A 83 0.77 8.15 22.14
N PHE A 84 0.83 7.39 21.03
CA PHE A 84 -0.31 6.69 20.43
C PHE A 84 0.03 5.21 20.12
N PRO A 85 -0.02 4.31 21.12
CA PRO A 85 0.41 2.91 20.96
C PRO A 85 -0.35 2.13 19.86
N GLU A 86 -1.62 2.47 19.62
CA GLU A 86 -2.46 1.86 18.59
C GLU A 86 -1.89 2.07 17.19
N LEU A 87 -1.10 3.13 16.97
CA LEU A 87 -0.46 3.42 15.69
C LEU A 87 0.41 2.25 15.21
N ALA A 88 1.14 1.59 16.12
CA ALA A 88 1.95 0.43 15.78
C ALA A 88 1.10 -0.72 15.20
N ILE A 89 -0.09 -0.94 15.76
CA ILE A 89 -1.03 -1.97 15.33
C ILE A 89 -1.59 -1.62 13.95
N VAL A 90 -2.05 -0.37 13.78
CA VAL A 90 -2.62 0.12 12.51
C VAL A 90 -1.60 0.02 11.38
N ARG A 91 -0.36 0.48 11.60
CA ARG A 91 0.70 0.41 10.57
C ARG A 91 1.05 -1.02 10.18
N ARG A 92 1.09 -1.95 11.15
CA ARG A 92 1.27 -3.38 10.87
C ARG A 92 0.13 -3.95 10.04
N GLN A 93 -1.12 -3.59 10.36
CA GLN A 93 -2.30 -4.01 9.60
C GLN A 93 -2.27 -3.45 8.17
N LEU A 94 -1.90 -2.18 7.98
CA LEU A 94 -1.74 -1.56 6.66
C LEU A 94 -0.73 -2.31 5.79
N GLN A 95 0.44 -2.68 6.35
CA GLN A 95 1.43 -3.47 5.61
C GLN A 95 0.92 -4.86 5.24
N GLY A 96 0.20 -5.51 6.15
CA GLY A 96 -0.40 -6.83 5.90
C GLY A 96 -1.49 -6.79 4.83
N SER A 97 -2.41 -5.82 4.93
CA SER A 97 -3.53 -5.67 4.01
C SER A 97 -3.09 -5.21 2.62
N ALA A 98 -2.06 -4.37 2.50
CA ALA A 98 -1.47 -4.02 1.21
C ALA A 98 -1.00 -5.26 0.45
N LYS A 99 -0.25 -6.14 1.12
CA LYS A 99 0.24 -7.40 0.53
C LYS A 99 -0.92 -8.29 0.09
N GLU A 100 -1.93 -8.44 0.93
CA GLU A 100 -3.09 -9.28 0.61
C GLU A 100 -3.93 -8.71 -0.55
N CYS A 101 -4.10 -7.38 -0.59
CA CYS A 101 -4.78 -6.68 -1.68
C CYS A 101 -4.14 -6.98 -3.05
N GLY A 102 -2.81 -6.97 -3.14
CA GLY A 102 -2.09 -7.32 -4.37
C GLY A 102 -2.38 -8.75 -4.86
N LYS A 103 -2.45 -9.72 -3.93
CA LYS A 103 -2.78 -11.11 -4.27
C LYS A 103 -4.23 -11.25 -4.76
N ILE A 104 -5.17 -10.63 -4.04
CA ILE A 104 -6.59 -10.64 -4.38
C ILE A 104 -6.81 -10.02 -5.76
N ALA A 105 -6.16 -8.89 -6.05
CA ALA A 105 -6.26 -8.23 -7.35
C ALA A 105 -5.78 -9.15 -8.49
N TYR A 106 -4.72 -9.93 -8.28
CA TYR A 106 -4.27 -10.91 -9.26
C TYR A 106 -5.26 -12.06 -9.43
N GLN A 107 -5.78 -12.61 -8.34
CA GLN A 107 -6.79 -13.68 -8.38
C GLN A 107 -8.05 -13.24 -9.13
N TYR A 108 -8.53 -12.02 -8.86
CA TYR A 108 -9.68 -11.42 -9.53
C TYR A 108 -9.46 -11.27 -11.03
N LYS A 109 -8.28 -10.79 -11.44
CA LYS A 109 -7.91 -10.72 -12.87
C LYS A 109 -7.91 -12.11 -13.53
N GLN A 110 -7.44 -13.14 -12.82
CA GLN A 110 -7.45 -14.50 -13.35
C GLN A 110 -8.87 -15.03 -13.51
N SER A 111 -9.78 -14.80 -12.55
CA SER A 111 -11.18 -15.21 -12.69
C SER A 111 -11.87 -14.56 -13.89
N GLU A 112 -11.62 -13.27 -14.17
CA GLU A 112 -12.18 -12.60 -15.36
C GLU A 112 -11.68 -13.22 -16.68
N ILE A 113 -10.45 -13.74 -16.71
CA ILE A 113 -9.90 -14.45 -17.87
C ILE A 113 -10.60 -15.80 -18.07
N TYR A 114 -10.89 -16.53 -16.99
CA TYR A 114 -11.60 -17.81 -17.05
C TYR A 114 -13.09 -17.68 -17.41
N GLU A 115 -13.73 -16.55 -17.09
CA GLU A 115 -15.13 -16.26 -17.45
C GLU A 115 -15.35 -15.83 -18.91
N LYS A 116 -14.29 -15.71 -19.73
CA LYS A 116 -14.42 -15.57 -21.19
C LYS A 116 -14.31 -16.94 -21.88
N PRO A 117 -15.41 -17.71 -22.06
CA PRO A 117 -15.36 -18.90 -22.90
C PRO A 117 -15.12 -18.50 -24.36
N SER A 118 -14.17 -19.18 -24.99
CA SER A 118 -13.88 -19.10 -26.42
C SER A 118 -15.12 -19.46 -27.24
N ASN A 119 -15.82 -18.46 -27.76
CA ASN A 119 -16.93 -18.66 -28.69
C ASN A 119 -16.38 -18.85 -30.12
N HIS A 120 -15.67 -19.95 -30.34
CA HIS A 120 -15.25 -20.35 -31.69
C HIS A 120 -15.32 -21.87 -31.85
N GLY A 121 -16.36 -22.33 -32.57
CA GLY A 121 -16.39 -23.72 -33.01
C GLY A 121 -17.76 -24.33 -33.33
N SER A 122 -18.67 -23.64 -34.04
CA SER A 122 -19.81 -24.31 -34.69
C SER A 122 -19.87 -23.94 -36.16
N LYS A 123 -19.25 -24.84 -36.93
CA LYS A 123 -19.14 -25.01 -38.39
C LYS A 123 -20.18 -24.27 -39.25
N SER A 124 -19.65 -23.59 -40.26
CA SER A 124 -20.32 -23.24 -41.51
C SER A 124 -20.88 -24.50 -42.18
N VAL A 125 -22.20 -24.54 -42.40
CA VAL A 125 -22.82 -25.46 -43.35
C VAL A 125 -23.10 -24.68 -44.62
N THR A 126 -22.20 -24.83 -45.58
CA THR A 126 -22.40 -24.39 -46.97
C THR A 126 -23.44 -25.30 -47.59
N SER A 127 -24.62 -24.76 -47.91
CA SER A 127 -25.65 -25.45 -48.69
C SER A 127 -25.14 -25.69 -50.10
N GLN A 128 -24.76 -26.94 -50.41
CA GLN A 128 -24.55 -27.38 -51.79
C GLN A 128 -25.89 -27.78 -52.42
N GLU A 129 -26.12 -27.20 -53.59
CA GLU A 129 -27.16 -27.52 -54.55
C GLU A 129 -27.27 -29.03 -54.80
N LYS A 130 -28.51 -29.52 -54.88
CA LYS A 130 -28.84 -30.70 -55.69
C LYS A 130 -29.82 -30.26 -56.78
N SER A 131 -29.25 -29.91 -57.92
CA SER A 131 -29.93 -30.01 -59.20
C SER A 131 -29.90 -31.49 -59.63
N LYS A 132 -31.06 -32.13 -59.77
CA LYS A 132 -31.22 -33.38 -60.49
C LYS A 132 -32.57 -33.40 -61.20
N THR A 133 -32.44 -33.36 -62.54
CA THR A 133 -33.21 -34.01 -63.59
C THR A 133 -34.68 -33.62 -63.78
#